data_AF-A0A8T2U1M3-F1
#
_entry.id   AF-A0A8T2U1M3-F1
#
_cell.length_a   1.000
_cell.length_b   1.000
_cell.length_c   1.000
_cell.angle_alpha   90.00
_cell.angle_beta   90.00
_cell.angle_gamma   90.00
#
_symmetry.space_group_name_H-M   'P 1'
#
loop_
_entity.id
_entity.type
_entity.pdbx_description
1 polymer ?
#
loop_
_entity_poly.entity_id
_entity_poly.type
_entity_poly.pdbx_seq_one_letter_code
_entity_poly.pdbx_strand_id
1 'polypeptide(L)'
;MASSLTVLGFLLVVLFCTSISNTLALLVSSPQVLLSYHNGPLLSGPEPIKLSLTFYGDFEASERSTLRRFLASLSPSGLQQSRRFLRGSPLSVYADRSVSAWWSITQQYADLHGRHVSQRVEIVKEVNDDYSLGKQLKSSDIAVLARSSVDVGKPNSLALVFTSADVAVDGFCMHSCGAHSFTSLIDDGEQHAAAVTHENSGDDRVQGSISHTLMSYVWVGNSKLQCPGFCAWPFEKPQYGPDMAPLKPPNSVGVDGMIISLAKLLVSAATNPFGDAFYQGDDASYRPEAGQICGAKFGAGAYPGYPGKILQDADSGASYNMEGSNGERFMVPWIWDPTSKSCVGQPSTAVQI
;
A
#
# COMPACT_ATOMS: atom_id res chain seq x y z
N MET A 1 -1.62 -73.55 -11.67
CA MET A 1 -2.16 -72.50 -10.77
C MET A 1 -1.05 -71.65 -10.12
N ALA A 2 0.00 -71.25 -10.87
CA ALA A 2 1.12 -70.47 -10.33
C ALA A 2 1.41 -69.16 -11.11
N SER A 3 0.76 -68.94 -12.26
CA SER A 3 0.97 -67.77 -13.13
C SER A 3 -0.04 -66.64 -12.92
N SER A 4 -1.15 -66.89 -12.21
CA SER A 4 -2.21 -65.90 -12.02
C SER A 4 -2.03 -65.05 -10.74
N LEU A 5 -1.33 -65.58 -9.73
CA LEU A 5 -1.05 -64.88 -8.47
C LEU A 5 0.07 -63.83 -8.61
N THR A 6 1.04 -64.04 -9.50
CA THR A 6 2.16 -63.12 -9.74
C THR A 6 1.72 -61.86 -10.51
N VAL A 7 0.78 -61.99 -11.44
CA VAL A 7 0.24 -60.84 -12.21
C VAL A 7 -0.66 -59.97 -11.34
N LEU A 8 -1.44 -60.57 -10.43
CA LEU A 8 -2.29 -59.83 -9.49
C LEU A 8 -1.46 -59.04 -8.46
N GLY A 9 -0.34 -59.60 -8.01
CA GLY A 9 0.60 -58.90 -7.13
C GLY A 9 1.27 -57.69 -7.80
N PHE A 10 1.63 -57.78 -9.07
CA PHE A 10 2.23 -56.66 -9.81
C PHE A 10 1.22 -55.53 -10.08
N LEU A 11 -0.05 -55.86 -10.39
CA LEU A 11 -1.10 -54.86 -10.56
C LEU A 11 -1.41 -54.11 -9.25
N LEU A 12 -1.42 -54.81 -8.11
CA LEU A 12 -1.65 -54.20 -6.80
C LEU A 12 -0.53 -53.26 -6.38
N VAL A 13 0.74 -53.56 -6.71
CA VAL A 13 1.89 -52.68 -6.41
C VAL A 13 1.87 -51.43 -7.30
N VAL A 14 1.51 -51.54 -8.59
CA VAL A 14 1.37 -50.37 -9.47
C VAL A 14 0.18 -49.50 -9.08
N LEU A 15 -0.94 -50.11 -8.65
CA LEU A 15 -2.09 -49.38 -8.10
C LEU A 15 -1.79 -48.72 -6.74
N PHE A 16 -0.91 -49.29 -5.92
CA PHE A 16 -0.43 -48.64 -4.68
C PHE A 16 0.54 -47.49 -4.95
N CYS A 17 1.35 -47.56 -6.02
CA CYS A 17 2.28 -46.50 -6.41
C CYS A 17 1.62 -45.31 -7.12
N THR A 18 0.43 -45.47 -7.72
CA THR A 18 -0.32 -44.35 -8.32
C THR A 18 -1.30 -43.68 -7.36
N SER A 19 -1.54 -44.27 -6.17
CA SER A 19 -2.34 -43.69 -5.10
C SER A 19 -1.56 -42.86 -4.08
N ILE A 20 -0.23 -42.72 -4.22
CA ILE A 20 0.52 -41.68 -3.50
C ILE A 20 0.39 -40.39 -4.32
N SER A 21 -0.82 -39.83 -4.31
CA SER A 21 -1.04 -38.48 -4.78
C SER A 21 -0.18 -37.51 -3.98
N ASN A 22 0.42 -36.57 -4.70
CA ASN A 22 1.24 -35.46 -4.24
C ASN A 22 0.61 -34.66 -3.09
N THR A 23 0.79 -35.11 -1.85
CA THR A 23 0.48 -34.30 -0.66
C THR A 23 1.70 -34.26 0.26
N LEU A 24 2.80 -33.72 -0.26
CA LEU A 24 3.77 -32.99 0.54
C LEU A 24 3.75 -31.52 0.07
N ALA A 25 2.56 -30.94 -0.03
CA ALA A 25 2.44 -29.54 0.30
C ALA A 25 2.74 -29.47 1.80
N LEU A 26 3.97 -29.09 2.15
CA LEU A 26 4.27 -28.58 3.48
C LEU A 26 3.19 -27.54 3.77
N LEU A 27 2.21 -27.90 4.61
CA LEU A 27 1.38 -26.94 5.33
C LEU A 27 2.36 -26.23 6.28
N VAL A 28 3.12 -25.29 5.74
CA VAL A 28 3.71 -24.25 6.56
C VAL A 28 2.50 -23.55 7.15
N SER A 29 2.25 -23.80 8.43
CA SER A 29 1.27 -23.04 9.19
C SER A 29 1.71 -21.58 9.07
N SER A 30 1.03 -20.80 8.22
CA SER A 30 1.22 -19.36 8.20
C SER A 30 1.02 -18.89 9.63
N PRO A 31 1.96 -18.13 10.23
CA PRO A 31 1.68 -17.49 11.49
C PRO A 31 0.37 -16.71 11.35
N GLN A 32 -0.47 -16.76 12.38
CA GLN A 32 -1.69 -15.97 12.37
C GLN A 32 -1.28 -14.51 12.29
N VAL A 33 -1.73 -13.83 11.24
CA VAL A 33 -1.51 -12.40 11.10
C VAL A 33 -2.35 -11.71 12.16
N LEU A 34 -1.68 -11.10 13.12
CA LEU A 34 -2.28 -10.27 14.14
C LEU A 34 -1.63 -8.90 14.09
N LEU A 35 -2.38 -7.92 13.56
CA LEU A 35 -1.97 -6.53 13.58
C LEU A 35 -2.48 -5.91 14.89
N SER A 36 -1.57 -5.71 15.83
CA SER A 36 -1.89 -5.16 17.15
C SER A 36 -1.91 -3.64 17.11
N TYR A 37 -2.76 -3.03 17.94
CA TYR A 37 -2.74 -1.59 18.17
C TYR A 37 -1.86 -1.26 19.37
N HIS A 38 -0.93 -0.33 19.18
CA HIS A 38 0.10 0.04 20.16
C HIS A 38 -0.09 1.45 20.73
N ASN A 39 -1.33 1.93 20.71
CA ASN A 39 -1.78 3.18 21.35
C ASN A 39 -1.26 4.49 20.71
N GLY A 40 -0.49 4.41 19.62
CA GLY A 40 -0.09 5.57 18.81
C GLY A 40 -1.25 6.22 18.05
N PRO A 41 -1.09 7.45 17.54
CA PRO A 41 -2.14 8.17 16.83
C PRO A 41 -2.31 7.63 15.40
N LEU A 42 -3.49 7.88 14.82
CA LEU A 42 -3.81 7.61 13.40
C LEU A 42 -4.11 8.92 12.68
N LEU A 43 -4.08 8.91 11.34
CA LEU A 43 -4.66 9.98 10.52
C LEU A 43 -6.19 9.90 10.52
N SER A 44 -6.78 10.18 11.68
CA SER A 44 -8.15 9.86 12.06
C SER A 44 -8.96 11.10 12.46
N GLY A 45 -10.29 10.95 12.44
CA GLY A 45 -11.23 12.00 12.85
C GLY A 45 -12.07 12.58 11.71
N PRO A 46 -12.87 13.62 12.00
CA PRO A 46 -13.87 14.16 11.05
C PRO A 46 -13.25 15.02 9.94
N GLU A 47 -12.06 15.58 10.19
CA GLU A 47 -11.33 16.44 9.27
C GLU A 47 -10.65 15.62 8.17
N PRO A 48 -10.49 16.18 6.95
CA PRO A 48 -9.77 15.48 5.89
C PRO A 48 -8.29 15.31 6.26
N ILE A 49 -7.65 14.27 5.70
CA ILE A 49 -6.18 14.17 5.69
C ILE A 49 -5.65 15.24 4.76
N LYS A 50 -4.89 16.18 5.30
CA LYS A 50 -4.32 17.31 4.55
C LYS A 50 -3.00 16.88 3.93
N LEU A 51 -2.97 16.83 2.60
CA LEU A 51 -1.84 16.37 1.82
C LEU A 51 -1.04 17.57 1.30
N SER A 52 0.25 17.61 1.62
CA SER A 52 1.23 18.50 1.00
C SER A 52 2.11 17.70 0.04
N LEU A 53 2.16 18.10 -1.22
CA LEU A 53 2.87 17.35 -2.26
C LEU A 53 4.17 18.05 -2.64
N THR A 54 5.24 17.28 -2.79
CA THR A 54 6.51 17.71 -3.39
C THR A 54 6.80 16.81 -4.59
N PHE A 55 6.85 17.38 -5.79
CA PHE A 55 7.36 16.72 -6.99
C PHE A 55 8.81 17.15 -7.21
N TYR A 56 9.75 16.24 -6.98
CA TYR A 56 11.19 16.49 -7.04
C TYR A 56 11.82 15.94 -8.33
N GLY A 57 12.30 16.85 -9.18
CA GLY A 57 12.95 16.60 -10.47
C GLY A 57 11.99 16.61 -11.68
N ASP A 58 12.38 15.98 -12.78
CA ASP A 58 11.78 16.15 -14.11
C ASP A 58 10.56 15.24 -14.31
N PHE A 59 9.45 15.59 -13.67
CA PHE A 59 8.17 14.91 -13.88
C PHE A 59 7.43 15.45 -15.10
N GLU A 60 6.96 14.54 -15.96
CA GLU A 60 6.03 14.92 -17.03
C GLU A 60 4.71 15.43 -16.42
N ALA A 61 4.01 16.32 -17.14
CA ALA A 61 2.72 16.85 -16.70
C ALA A 61 1.66 15.74 -16.54
N SER A 62 1.73 14.71 -17.40
CA SER A 62 0.89 13.50 -17.36
C SER A 62 1.09 12.70 -16.08
N GLU A 63 2.34 12.54 -15.63
CA GLU A 63 2.70 11.78 -14.44
C GLU A 63 2.15 12.45 -13.18
N ARG A 64 2.38 13.77 -13.04
CA ARG A 64 1.84 14.57 -11.92
C ARG A 64 0.32 14.56 -11.91
N SER A 65 -0.31 14.72 -13.08
CA SER A 65 -1.76 14.70 -13.20
C SER A 65 -2.36 13.36 -12.76
N THR A 66 -1.72 12.24 -13.11
CA THR A 66 -2.17 10.89 -12.74
C THR A 66 -2.09 10.68 -11.22
N LEU A 67 -0.98 11.08 -10.58
CA LEU A 67 -0.82 10.99 -9.12
C LEU A 67 -1.89 11.83 -8.39
N ARG A 68 -2.16 13.06 -8.86
CA ARG A 68 -3.25 13.90 -8.30
C ARG A 68 -4.63 13.26 -8.44
N ARG A 69 -4.93 12.68 -9.60
CA ARG A 69 -6.22 12.01 -9.84
C ARG A 69 -6.39 10.77 -8.97
N PHE A 70 -5.33 10.01 -8.76
CA PHE A 70 -5.35 8.89 -7.80
C PHE A 70 -5.68 9.38 -6.39
N LEU A 71 -4.98 10.41 -5.88
CA LEU A 71 -5.23 10.98 -4.56
C LEU A 71 -6.66 11.54 -4.44
N ALA A 72 -7.14 12.27 -5.44
CA ALA A 72 -8.51 12.78 -5.47
C ALA A 72 -9.57 11.67 -5.44
N SER A 73 -9.23 10.47 -5.95
CA SER A 73 -10.13 9.32 -5.99
C SER A 73 -10.25 8.57 -4.65
N LEU A 74 -9.42 8.90 -3.65
CA LEU A 74 -9.53 8.35 -2.29
C LEU A 74 -10.80 8.85 -1.58
N SER A 75 -11.17 10.10 -1.85
CA SER A 75 -12.39 10.71 -1.31
C SER A 75 -13.63 10.23 -2.07
N PRO A 76 -14.72 9.85 -1.39
CA PRO A 76 -15.97 9.47 -2.07
C PRO A 76 -16.56 10.68 -2.81
N SER A 77 -16.97 10.48 -4.07
CA SER A 77 -17.70 11.51 -4.81
C SER A 77 -19.19 11.49 -4.46
N GLY A 78 -19.88 12.64 -4.57
CA GLY A 78 -21.33 12.73 -4.29
C GLY A 78 -22.19 11.79 -5.15
N LEU A 79 -21.71 11.45 -6.35
CA LEU A 79 -22.35 10.47 -7.24
C LEU A 79 -22.19 9.02 -6.74
N GLN A 80 -21.06 8.68 -6.10
CA GLN A 80 -20.84 7.37 -5.48
C GLN A 80 -21.68 7.18 -4.21
N GLN A 81 -21.84 8.24 -3.40
CA GLN A 81 -22.77 8.23 -2.25
C GLN A 81 -24.22 8.00 -2.70
N SER A 82 -24.64 8.62 -3.80
CA SER A 82 -25.99 8.45 -4.37
C SER A 82 -26.24 7.02 -4.88
N ARG A 83 -25.24 6.36 -5.50
CA ARG A 83 -25.34 4.96 -5.93
C ARG A 83 -25.43 3.96 -4.76
N ARG A 84 -24.77 4.24 -3.63
CA ARG A 84 -24.88 3.42 -2.40
C ARG A 84 -26.29 3.47 -1.81
N PHE A 85 -26.93 4.64 -1.81
CA PHE A 85 -28.31 4.80 -1.33
C PHE A 85 -29.33 4.01 -2.17
N LEU A 86 -29.10 3.86 -3.47
CA LEU A 86 -30.02 3.12 -4.36
C LEU A 86 -29.86 1.59 -4.30
N ARG A 87 -28.72 1.07 -3.80
CA ARG A 87 -28.43 -0.38 -3.82
C ARG A 87 -28.78 -1.15 -2.55
N GLY A 88 -29.18 -0.50 -1.46
CA GLY A 88 -29.97 -1.05 -0.34
C GLY A 88 -29.53 -2.37 0.34
N SER A 89 -28.39 -2.98 -0.01
CA SER A 89 -27.96 -4.29 0.47
C SER A 89 -26.54 -4.24 1.05
N PRO A 90 -26.28 -4.84 2.23
CA PRO A 90 -24.94 -4.89 2.86
C PRO A 90 -23.85 -5.52 1.98
N LEU A 91 -24.25 -6.35 1.01
CA LEU A 91 -23.35 -6.98 0.03
C LEU A 91 -22.81 -6.01 -1.04
N SER A 92 -23.30 -4.76 -1.10
CA SER A 92 -22.95 -3.81 -2.17
C SER A 92 -21.73 -2.93 -1.86
N VAL A 93 -21.21 -2.90 -0.62
CA VAL A 93 -20.03 -2.09 -0.27
C VAL A 93 -18.77 -2.65 -0.94
N TYR A 94 -18.68 -3.97 -1.01
CA TYR A 94 -17.58 -4.64 -1.71
C TYR A 94 -17.79 -4.66 -3.23
N ALA A 95 -19.01 -4.48 -3.75
CA ALA A 95 -19.29 -4.55 -5.19
C ALA A 95 -18.83 -3.31 -5.98
N ASP A 96 -18.46 -2.22 -5.29
CA ASP A 96 -17.99 -0.99 -5.89
C ASP A 96 -16.48 -1.05 -6.10
N ARG A 97 -16.04 -1.09 -7.36
CA ARG A 97 -14.61 -1.19 -7.72
C ARG A 97 -13.97 0.19 -7.81
N SER A 98 -14.26 1.05 -6.83
CA SER A 98 -13.76 2.42 -6.78
C SER A 98 -12.58 2.54 -5.81
N VAL A 99 -11.64 3.45 -6.10
CA VAL A 99 -10.52 3.76 -5.20
C VAL A 99 -11.02 4.20 -3.82
N SER A 100 -12.14 4.92 -3.74
CA SER A 100 -12.74 5.35 -2.46
C SER A 100 -13.35 4.19 -1.67
N ALA A 101 -13.93 3.18 -2.35
CA ALA A 101 -14.38 1.95 -1.69
C ALA A 101 -13.19 1.13 -1.17
N TRP A 102 -12.11 1.03 -1.93
CA TRP A 102 -10.85 0.43 -1.45
C TRP A 102 -10.28 1.18 -0.24
N TRP A 103 -10.20 2.52 -0.32
CA TRP A 103 -9.72 3.34 0.80
C TRP A 103 -10.57 3.15 2.06
N SER A 104 -11.87 2.87 1.90
CA SER A 104 -12.79 2.67 3.02
C SER A 104 -12.49 1.46 3.91
N ILE A 105 -11.66 0.52 3.45
CA ILE A 105 -11.12 -0.56 4.30
C ILE A 105 -10.34 0.03 5.49
N THR A 106 -9.72 1.19 5.34
CA THR A 106 -8.99 1.85 6.42
C THR A 106 -9.89 2.30 7.58
N GLN A 107 -11.22 2.40 7.39
CA GLN A 107 -12.15 2.67 8.50
C GLN A 107 -12.16 1.57 9.55
N GLN A 108 -11.65 0.37 9.24
CA GLN A 108 -11.61 -0.73 10.20
C GLN A 108 -10.54 -0.52 11.29
N TYR A 109 -9.73 0.54 11.16
CA TYR A 109 -8.73 0.95 12.13
C TYR A 109 -9.21 2.17 12.91
N ALA A 110 -9.11 2.11 14.24
CA ALA A 110 -9.53 3.16 15.15
C ALA A 110 -8.42 3.49 16.15
N ASP A 111 -8.32 4.77 16.52
CA ASP A 111 -7.42 5.22 17.58
C ASP A 111 -7.99 4.92 18.99
N LEU A 112 -7.22 5.29 20.03
CA LEU A 112 -7.61 5.18 21.44
C LEU A 112 -8.96 5.83 21.79
N HIS A 113 -9.42 6.81 21.02
CA HIS A 113 -10.68 7.53 21.23
C HIS A 113 -11.82 6.96 20.37
N GLY A 114 -11.60 5.84 19.68
CA GLY A 114 -12.56 5.24 18.77
C GLY A 114 -12.74 6.03 17.47
N ARG A 115 -11.81 6.92 17.11
CA ARG A 115 -11.85 7.66 15.86
C ARG A 115 -11.20 6.85 14.76
N HIS A 116 -11.93 6.68 13.66
CA HIS A 116 -11.48 5.92 12.50
C HIS A 116 -10.62 6.76 11.55
N VAL A 117 -9.81 6.09 10.72
CA VAL A 117 -9.05 6.74 9.64
C VAL A 117 -9.95 7.62 8.79
N SER A 118 -9.52 8.85 8.53
CA SER A 118 -10.32 9.80 7.78
C SER A 118 -10.50 9.37 6.32
N GLN A 119 -11.74 9.49 5.85
CA GLN A 119 -12.18 9.03 4.52
C GLN A 119 -12.13 10.12 3.46
N ARG A 120 -11.72 11.32 3.87
CA ARG A 120 -11.54 12.45 2.97
C ARG A 120 -10.07 12.82 2.98
N VAL A 121 -9.54 13.09 1.80
CA VAL A 121 -8.23 13.68 1.63
C VAL A 121 -8.38 15.02 0.91
N GLU A 122 -7.50 15.96 1.23
CA GLU A 122 -7.49 17.29 0.64
C GLU A 122 -6.04 17.68 0.34
N ILE A 123 -5.74 17.99 -0.93
CA ILE A 123 -4.44 18.54 -1.30
C ILE A 123 -4.44 20.01 -0.92
N VAL A 124 -3.64 20.37 0.09
CA VAL A 124 -3.58 21.74 0.63
C VAL A 124 -2.42 22.55 0.08
N LYS A 125 -1.37 21.89 -0.40
CA LYS A 125 -0.18 22.52 -0.96
C LYS A 125 0.51 21.60 -1.95
N GLU A 126 1.14 22.21 -2.94
CA GLU A 126 1.97 21.51 -3.91
C GLU A 126 3.22 22.34 -4.22
N VAL A 127 4.36 21.67 -4.27
CA VAL A 127 5.66 22.21 -4.63
C VAL A 127 6.23 21.39 -5.78
N ASN A 128 6.73 22.08 -6.81
CA ASN A 128 7.57 21.47 -7.82
C ASN A 128 9.00 21.95 -7.56
N ASP A 129 9.91 21.00 -7.36
CA ASP A 129 11.30 21.27 -6.99
C ASP A 129 12.21 20.75 -8.11
N ASP A 130 12.96 21.66 -8.74
CA ASP A 130 13.85 21.36 -9.87
C ASP A 130 15.26 21.02 -9.37
N TYR A 131 15.36 19.88 -8.68
CA TYR A 131 16.61 19.30 -8.17
C TYR A 131 17.39 20.18 -7.16
N SER A 132 16.71 20.83 -6.22
CA SER A 132 17.32 21.75 -5.25
C SER A 132 18.42 21.13 -4.37
N LEU A 133 18.40 19.81 -4.19
CA LEU A 133 19.40 19.02 -3.44
C LEU A 133 20.24 18.11 -4.36
N GLY A 134 20.15 18.28 -5.69
CA GLY A 134 20.81 17.44 -6.69
C GLY A 134 20.07 16.13 -7.02
N LYS A 135 20.67 15.28 -7.87
CA LYS A 135 20.03 14.03 -8.37
C LYS A 135 20.34 12.78 -7.54
N GLN A 136 21.10 12.92 -6.46
CA GLN A 136 21.46 11.83 -5.56
C GLN A 136 21.04 12.24 -4.15
N LEU A 137 20.02 11.58 -3.62
CA LEU A 137 19.41 11.92 -2.34
C LEU A 137 19.66 10.81 -1.32
N LYS A 138 19.84 11.21 -0.07
CA LYS A 138 19.77 10.34 1.11
C LYS A 138 18.37 10.38 1.71
N SER A 139 18.09 9.44 2.62
CA SER A 139 16.85 9.47 3.39
C SER A 139 16.66 10.76 4.20
N SER A 140 17.75 11.39 4.66
CA SER A 140 17.72 12.70 5.33
C SER A 140 17.22 13.82 4.42
N ASP A 141 17.56 13.76 3.13
CA ASP A 141 17.17 14.77 2.15
C ASP A 141 15.67 14.67 1.85
N ILE A 142 15.12 13.46 1.83
CA ILE A 142 13.67 13.23 1.75
C ILE A 142 12.94 13.89 2.93
N ALA A 143 13.48 13.77 4.15
CA ALA A 143 12.90 14.43 5.33
C ALA A 143 12.98 15.97 5.24
N VAL A 144 14.03 16.53 4.63
CA VAL A 144 14.12 17.98 4.32
C VAL A 144 13.03 18.40 3.34
N LEU A 145 12.87 17.66 2.24
CA LEU A 145 11.84 17.91 1.21
C LEU A 145 10.42 17.77 1.75
N ALA A 146 10.19 16.85 2.69
CA ALA A 146 8.90 16.70 3.34
C ALA A 146 8.55 17.94 4.19
N ARG A 147 9.50 18.41 5.01
CA ARG A 147 9.31 19.57 5.91
C ARG A 147 9.05 20.87 5.15
N SER A 148 9.75 21.10 4.05
CA SER A 148 9.59 22.33 3.24
C SER A 148 8.18 22.45 2.61
N SER A 149 7.49 21.32 2.46
CA SER A 149 6.18 21.23 1.81
C SER A 149 4.98 21.51 2.73
N VAL A 150 5.14 21.43 4.04
CA VAL A 150 4.03 21.46 5.01
C VAL A 150 3.90 22.79 5.74
N ASP A 151 2.67 23.21 5.97
CA ASP A 151 2.37 24.27 6.94
C ASP A 151 2.36 23.67 8.35
N VAL A 152 3.33 24.05 9.18
CA VAL A 152 3.55 23.52 10.53
C VAL A 152 2.28 23.60 11.40
N GLY A 153 2.03 22.55 12.19
CA GLY A 153 1.03 22.55 13.27
C GLY A 153 -0.41 22.24 12.85
N LYS A 154 -0.66 21.82 11.61
CA LYS A 154 -2.01 21.37 11.20
C LYS A 154 -2.23 19.91 11.60
N PRO A 155 -3.26 19.58 12.40
CA PRO A 155 -3.60 18.20 12.72
C PRO A 155 -4.02 17.44 11.45
N ASN A 156 -3.83 16.12 11.46
CA ASN A 156 -4.17 15.23 10.36
C ASN A 156 -3.48 15.60 9.03
N SER A 157 -2.20 15.97 9.09
CA SER A 157 -1.41 16.35 7.90
C SER A 157 -0.39 15.28 7.55
N LEU A 158 -0.18 15.10 6.24
CA LEU A 158 0.75 14.15 5.66
C LEU A 158 1.50 14.79 4.50
N ALA A 159 2.84 14.78 4.53
CA ALA A 159 3.65 15.19 3.39
C ALA A 159 3.84 14.01 2.42
N LEU A 160 3.72 14.25 1.12
CA LEU A 160 3.96 13.28 0.05
C LEU A 160 5.12 13.80 -0.81
N VAL A 161 6.25 13.09 -0.80
CA VAL A 161 7.42 13.39 -1.62
C VAL A 161 7.49 12.40 -2.76
N PHE A 162 7.49 12.90 -4.00
CA PHE A 162 7.63 12.10 -5.20
C PHE A 162 8.96 12.44 -5.87
N THR A 163 9.79 11.43 -6.18
CA THR A 163 11.04 11.64 -6.94
C THR A 163 10.89 11.11 -8.36
N SER A 164 11.31 11.91 -9.33
CA SER A 164 11.29 11.59 -10.77
C SER A 164 12.27 10.46 -11.10
N ALA A 165 12.15 9.91 -12.32
CA ALA A 165 12.79 8.63 -12.66
C ALA A 165 14.33 8.71 -12.71
N ASP A 166 14.88 9.89 -12.92
CA ASP A 166 16.31 10.17 -13.03
C ASP A 166 16.95 10.66 -11.70
N VAL A 167 16.20 10.61 -10.59
CA VAL A 167 16.69 10.87 -9.24
C VAL A 167 17.02 9.55 -8.54
N ALA A 168 18.28 9.39 -8.15
CA ALA A 168 18.73 8.28 -7.32
C ALA A 168 18.48 8.61 -5.84
N VAL A 169 17.81 7.72 -5.12
CA VAL A 169 17.64 7.83 -3.67
C VAL A 169 18.25 6.61 -3.00
N ASP A 170 19.00 6.82 -1.92
CA ASP A 170 19.63 5.73 -1.18
C ASP A 170 18.59 4.67 -0.74
N GLY A 171 18.90 3.40 -0.97
CA GLY A 171 18.02 2.26 -0.71
C GLY A 171 16.84 2.06 -1.69
N PHE A 172 16.59 2.99 -2.62
CA PHE A 172 15.61 2.79 -3.70
C PHE A 172 15.99 1.58 -4.55
N CYS A 173 15.01 0.78 -4.96
CA CYS A 173 15.21 -0.43 -5.78
C CYS A 173 15.94 -1.60 -5.11
N MET A 174 16.40 -1.47 -3.87
CA MET A 174 17.08 -2.56 -3.15
C MET A 174 16.09 -3.41 -2.35
N HIS A 175 15.26 -2.73 -1.55
CA HIS A 175 14.27 -3.38 -0.68
C HIS A 175 12.89 -2.73 -0.73
N SER A 176 12.81 -1.49 -1.23
CA SER A 176 11.58 -0.73 -1.27
C SER A 176 11.52 0.20 -2.48
N CYS A 177 10.32 0.69 -2.74
CA CYS A 177 9.99 1.60 -3.85
C CYS A 177 9.59 2.98 -3.33
N GLY A 178 9.94 3.24 -2.07
CA GLY A 178 9.38 4.30 -1.25
C GLY A 178 9.27 3.86 0.21
N ALA A 179 9.05 4.81 1.10
CA ALA A 179 8.90 4.59 2.53
C ALA A 179 7.88 5.58 3.10
N HIS A 180 7.31 5.25 4.26
CA HIS A 180 6.68 6.27 5.11
C HIS A 180 7.49 6.35 6.40
N SER A 181 7.56 7.55 6.96
CA SER A 181 8.34 7.85 8.15
C SER A 181 7.85 9.17 8.74
N PHE A 182 8.55 9.68 9.74
CA PHE A 182 8.22 10.95 10.37
C PHE A 182 9.50 11.76 10.65
N THR A 183 9.32 13.05 10.89
CA THR A 183 10.42 13.98 11.17
C THR A 183 9.97 15.08 12.13
N SER A 184 10.93 15.67 12.84
CA SER A 184 10.69 16.83 13.71
C SER A 184 10.53 18.10 12.89
N LEU A 185 9.54 18.92 13.24
CA LEU A 185 9.31 20.25 12.70
C LEU A 185 10.11 21.35 13.43
N ILE A 186 10.76 21.01 14.55
CA ILE A 186 11.68 21.89 15.28
C ILE A 186 13.11 21.46 14.96
N ASP A 187 13.89 22.38 14.38
CA ASP A 187 15.34 22.23 14.16
C ASP A 187 16.09 22.44 15.50
N ASP A 188 15.97 21.47 16.41
CA ASP A 188 16.91 21.35 17.52
C ASP A 188 18.10 20.55 16.98
N GLY A 189 19.20 21.25 16.69
CA GLY A 189 20.38 20.69 16.04
C GLY A 189 20.70 19.25 16.46
N GLU A 190 20.61 18.34 15.50
CA GLU A 190 21.21 17.01 15.50
C GLU A 190 20.72 16.05 16.60
N GLN A 191 19.65 15.31 16.31
CA GLN A 191 19.60 13.87 16.53
C GLN A 191 18.45 13.23 15.74
N HIS A 192 18.77 12.12 15.09
CA HIS A 192 17.82 11.22 14.45
C HIS A 192 16.60 11.01 15.36
N ALA A 193 15.40 11.16 14.82
CA ALA A 193 14.19 10.67 15.44
C ALA A 193 14.24 9.13 15.45
N ALA A 194 15.09 8.57 16.31
CA ALA A 194 14.99 7.21 16.74
C ALA A 194 13.59 7.06 17.35
N ALA A 195 12.89 6.00 16.96
CA ALA A 195 11.63 5.62 17.58
C ALA A 195 11.78 5.74 19.10
N VAL A 196 11.04 6.66 19.72
CA VAL A 196 11.03 6.82 21.16
C VAL A 196 10.39 5.55 21.71
N THR A 197 11.21 4.60 22.12
CA THR A 197 10.77 3.52 22.99
C THR A 197 10.41 4.16 24.32
N HIS A 198 9.12 4.36 24.56
CA HIS A 198 8.62 4.78 25.87
C HIS A 198 8.84 3.63 26.87
N GLU A 199 10.03 3.55 27.45
CA GLU A 199 10.21 2.84 28.72
C GLU A 199 9.66 3.74 29.85
N ASN A 200 8.54 3.29 30.41
CA ASN A 200 8.06 3.59 31.76
C ASN A 200 8.11 5.06 32.25
N SER A 201 7.29 5.93 31.68
CA SER A 201 6.94 7.18 32.37
C SER A 201 5.43 7.42 32.31
N GLY A 202 4.74 7.17 33.43
CA GLY A 202 3.30 7.33 33.59
C GLY A 202 2.85 8.80 33.72
N ASP A 203 3.32 9.68 32.85
CA ASP A 203 2.91 11.09 32.81
C ASP A 203 2.26 11.44 31.45
N ASP A 204 0.92 11.42 31.43
CA ASP A 204 0.06 11.76 30.28
C ASP A 204 0.33 13.17 29.70
N ARG A 205 1.02 14.06 30.43
CA ARG A 205 1.28 15.43 29.96
C ARG A 205 2.40 15.52 28.92
N VAL A 206 3.30 14.54 28.85
CA VAL A 206 4.43 14.57 27.91
C VAL A 206 4.04 14.03 26.52
N GLN A 207 3.13 13.06 26.45
CA GLN A 207 2.64 12.46 25.20
C GLN A 207 1.96 13.51 24.28
N GLY A 208 1.23 14.45 24.87
CA GLY A 208 0.52 15.51 24.14
C GLY A 208 1.44 16.60 23.56
N SER A 209 2.62 16.83 24.14
CA SER A 209 3.51 17.91 23.71
C SER A 209 4.45 17.52 22.55
N ILE A 210 4.82 16.24 22.43
CA ILE A 210 5.75 15.76 21.39
C ILE A 210 5.02 15.51 20.06
N SER A 211 3.74 15.09 20.12
CA SER A 211 2.90 14.87 18.93
C SER A 211 2.62 16.15 18.11
N HIS A 212 2.82 17.33 18.67
CA HIS A 212 2.63 18.61 17.99
C HIS A 212 3.85 19.06 17.17
N THR A 213 4.99 18.38 17.35
CA THR A 213 6.26 18.70 16.69
C THR A 213 6.63 17.69 15.62
N LEU A 214 6.05 16.49 15.64
CA LEU A 214 6.32 15.47 14.63
C LEU A 214 5.38 15.59 13.43
N MET A 215 5.93 15.30 12.27
CA MET A 215 5.20 15.27 11.00
C MET A 215 5.48 13.95 10.29
N SER A 216 4.41 13.22 9.96
CA SER A 216 4.50 12.04 9.10
C SER A 216 4.65 12.44 7.63
N TYR A 217 5.38 11.62 6.87
CA TYR A 217 5.53 11.76 5.44
C TYR A 217 5.62 10.41 4.74
N VAL A 218 5.24 10.40 3.47
CA VAL A 218 5.43 9.29 2.54
C VAL A 218 6.34 9.77 1.42
N TRP A 219 7.29 8.93 1.03
CA TRP A 219 8.09 9.11 -0.17
C TRP A 219 7.89 7.93 -1.14
N VAL A 220 7.77 8.23 -2.43
CA VAL A 220 7.70 7.25 -3.51
C VAL A 220 8.59 7.69 -4.67
N GLY A 221 9.43 6.76 -5.16
CA GLY A 221 10.28 7.00 -6.33
C GLY A 221 9.70 6.43 -7.61
N ASN A 222 9.91 7.13 -8.73
CA ASN A 222 9.58 6.62 -10.06
C ASN A 222 10.63 5.61 -10.53
N SER A 223 10.26 4.34 -10.64
CA SER A 223 11.22 3.26 -10.94
C SER A 223 11.54 3.08 -12.42
N LYS A 224 10.94 3.87 -13.32
CA LYS A 224 10.97 3.69 -14.79
C LYS A 224 12.38 3.47 -15.35
N LEU A 225 13.40 4.16 -14.83
CA LEU A 225 14.78 4.09 -15.34
C LEU A 225 15.73 3.22 -14.50
N GLN A 226 15.35 2.83 -13.28
CA GLN A 226 16.27 2.19 -12.34
C GLN A 226 15.92 0.72 -12.06
N CYS A 227 14.65 0.41 -11.79
CA CYS A 227 14.20 -0.94 -11.43
C CYS A 227 12.72 -1.19 -11.75
N PRO A 228 12.28 -0.99 -13.01
CA PRO A 228 10.86 -1.11 -13.33
C PRO A 228 10.33 -2.52 -13.03
N GLY A 229 11.14 -3.57 -13.22
CA GLY A 229 10.76 -4.96 -12.90
C GLY A 229 10.58 -5.28 -11.42
N PHE A 230 11.05 -4.42 -10.50
CA PHE A 230 10.84 -4.59 -9.06
C PHE A 230 9.66 -3.75 -8.55
N CYS A 231 9.63 -2.47 -8.93
CA CYS A 231 8.68 -1.51 -8.36
C CYS A 231 7.44 -1.25 -9.21
N ALA A 232 7.44 -1.64 -10.49
CA ALA A 232 6.28 -1.54 -11.37
C ALA A 232 5.64 -2.89 -11.67
N TRP A 233 5.99 -3.98 -10.97
CA TRP A 233 5.25 -5.24 -11.06
C TRP A 233 3.78 -5.01 -10.65
N PRO A 234 2.78 -5.49 -11.41
CA PRO A 234 2.85 -6.48 -12.49
C PRO A 234 2.94 -5.91 -13.92
N PHE A 235 3.24 -4.62 -14.10
CA PHE A 235 3.31 -3.94 -15.41
C PHE A 235 4.67 -4.01 -16.10
N GLU A 236 5.67 -4.56 -15.44
CA GLU A 236 6.99 -4.81 -16.01
C GLU A 236 7.41 -6.26 -15.69
N LYS A 237 8.30 -6.81 -16.53
CA LYS A 237 8.83 -8.16 -16.30
C LYS A 237 9.44 -8.23 -14.89
N PRO A 238 9.01 -9.16 -14.03
CA PRO A 238 9.49 -9.23 -12.67
C PRO A 238 11.02 -9.43 -12.62
N GLN A 239 11.69 -8.65 -11.78
CA GLN A 239 13.13 -8.84 -11.52
C GLN A 239 13.40 -10.14 -10.74
N TYR A 240 12.44 -10.55 -9.91
CA TYR A 240 12.50 -11.76 -9.09
C TYR A 240 11.18 -12.54 -9.20
N GLY A 241 11.26 -13.87 -9.15
CA GLY A 241 10.10 -14.76 -9.24
C GLY A 241 9.93 -15.42 -10.61
N PRO A 242 8.76 -16.03 -10.88
CA PRO A 242 8.52 -16.73 -12.14
C PRO A 242 8.51 -15.76 -13.32
N ASP A 243 9.06 -16.20 -14.45
CA ASP A 243 9.03 -15.42 -15.69
C ASP A 243 7.60 -15.37 -16.23
N MET A 244 6.97 -14.21 -16.14
CA MET A 244 5.61 -13.97 -16.62
C MET A 244 5.58 -12.72 -17.49
N ALA A 245 4.73 -12.75 -18.52
CA ALA A 245 4.50 -11.59 -19.36
C ALA A 245 3.91 -10.44 -18.52
N PRO A 246 4.43 -9.20 -18.66
CA PRO A 246 3.89 -8.06 -17.94
C PRO A 246 2.47 -7.74 -18.38
N LEU A 247 1.67 -7.24 -17.44
CA LEU A 247 0.37 -6.65 -17.74
C LEU A 247 0.55 -5.30 -18.43
N LYS A 248 -0.46 -4.87 -19.20
CA LYS A 248 -0.44 -3.54 -19.81
C LYS A 248 -0.85 -2.48 -18.77
N PRO A 249 -0.02 -1.46 -18.48
CA PRO A 249 -0.38 -0.39 -17.55
C PRO A 249 -1.50 0.50 -18.10
N PRO A 250 -2.43 0.99 -17.25
CA PRO A 250 -3.47 1.94 -17.66
C PRO A 250 -2.97 3.36 -17.92
N ASN A 251 -1.86 3.78 -17.33
CA ASN A 251 -1.30 5.13 -17.48
C ASN A 251 0.12 5.07 -18.06
N SER A 252 1.09 4.56 -17.29
CA SER A 252 2.47 4.32 -17.72
C SER A 252 3.18 3.42 -16.71
N VAL A 253 4.18 2.65 -17.15
CA VAL A 253 4.92 1.73 -16.27
C VAL A 253 5.45 2.43 -15.00
N GLY A 254 6.09 3.60 -15.17
CA GLY A 254 6.66 4.34 -14.05
C GLY A 254 5.63 4.78 -13.03
N VAL A 255 4.59 5.49 -13.48
CA VAL A 255 3.59 6.08 -12.58
C VAL A 255 2.65 5.05 -12.00
N ASP A 256 2.25 4.03 -12.76
CA ASP A 256 1.44 2.95 -12.20
C ASP A 256 2.21 2.15 -11.13
N GLY A 257 3.53 1.98 -11.30
CA GLY A 257 4.40 1.46 -10.23
C GLY A 257 4.45 2.38 -9.00
N MET A 258 4.51 3.70 -9.22
CA MET A 258 4.39 4.67 -8.12
C MET A 258 3.05 4.58 -7.42
N ILE A 259 1.93 4.41 -8.13
CA ILE A 259 0.58 4.29 -7.55
C ILE A 259 0.48 3.05 -6.67
N ILE A 260 0.99 1.90 -7.13
CA ILE A 260 1.02 0.67 -6.31
C ILE A 260 1.78 0.93 -5.00
N SER A 261 2.93 1.59 -5.09
CA SER A 261 3.79 1.90 -3.93
C SER A 261 3.19 2.97 -3.02
N LEU A 262 2.56 3.99 -3.59
CA LEU A 262 1.85 5.04 -2.87
C LEU A 262 0.65 4.48 -2.13
N ALA A 263 -0.15 3.63 -2.78
CA ALA A 263 -1.34 3.02 -2.19
C ALA A 263 -1.03 2.25 -0.90
N LYS A 264 -0.02 1.36 -0.92
CA LYS A 264 0.39 0.63 0.29
C LYS A 264 0.92 1.57 1.38
N LEU A 265 1.71 2.57 1.00
CA LEU A 265 2.36 3.49 1.96
C LEU A 265 1.37 4.47 2.57
N LEU A 266 0.35 4.90 1.84
CA LEU A 266 -0.73 5.73 2.38
C LEU A 266 -1.54 4.99 3.44
N VAL A 267 -1.84 3.70 3.20
CA VAL A 267 -2.54 2.86 4.18
C VAL A 267 -1.69 2.70 5.44
N SER A 268 -0.40 2.38 5.27
CA SER A 268 0.57 2.32 6.36
C SER A 268 0.65 3.64 7.13
N ALA A 269 0.84 4.78 6.47
CA ALA A 269 0.93 6.08 7.12
C ALA A 269 -0.38 6.50 7.80
N ALA A 270 -1.54 6.14 7.24
CA ALA A 270 -2.82 6.49 7.85
C ALA A 270 -3.15 5.68 9.11
N THR A 271 -2.70 4.42 9.14
CA THR A 271 -2.91 3.49 10.26
C THR A 271 -1.75 3.47 11.27
N ASN A 272 -0.58 3.97 10.87
CA ASN A 272 0.65 3.97 11.66
C ASN A 272 1.61 5.14 11.33
N PRO A 273 1.17 6.40 11.42
CA PRO A 273 1.93 7.57 10.96
C PRO A 273 3.31 7.76 11.63
N PHE A 274 3.47 7.32 12.89
CA PHE A 274 4.71 7.51 13.66
C PHE A 274 5.33 6.19 14.12
N GLY A 275 4.86 5.05 13.62
CA GLY A 275 5.45 3.75 13.90
C GLY A 275 5.01 3.10 15.23
N ASP A 276 4.09 3.71 15.97
CA ASP A 276 3.64 3.32 17.30
C ASP A 276 2.12 2.99 17.38
N ALA A 277 1.42 2.83 16.26
CA ALA A 277 0.00 2.48 16.20
C ALA A 277 -0.24 1.03 15.72
N PHE A 278 -0.60 0.78 14.46
CA PHE A 278 -0.96 -0.57 14.01
C PHE A 278 0.20 -1.31 13.29
N TYR A 279 0.74 -2.36 13.92
CA TYR A 279 1.75 -3.25 13.31
C TYR A 279 1.73 -4.66 13.88
N GLN A 280 2.30 -5.62 13.15
CA GLN A 280 2.43 -7.01 13.58
C GLN A 280 3.77 -7.27 14.29
N GLY A 281 3.70 -7.99 15.41
CA GLY A 281 4.85 -8.47 16.18
C GLY A 281 5.46 -7.42 17.10
N ASP A 282 6.30 -7.89 18.03
CA ASP A 282 7.01 -7.03 19.00
C ASP A 282 8.49 -6.80 18.60
N ASP A 283 8.95 -7.45 17.52
CA ASP A 283 10.32 -7.32 17.01
C ASP A 283 10.49 -5.99 16.28
N ALA A 284 11.34 -5.12 16.82
CA ALA A 284 11.64 -3.84 16.22
C ALA A 284 12.27 -3.93 14.81
N SER A 285 12.84 -5.08 14.46
CA SER A 285 13.53 -5.33 13.20
C SER A 285 12.58 -5.64 12.04
N TYR A 286 11.36 -6.13 12.31
CA TYR A 286 10.37 -6.44 11.28
C TYR A 286 8.95 -6.26 11.81
N ARG A 287 8.33 -5.13 11.45
CA ARG A 287 6.96 -4.76 11.84
C ARG A 287 6.07 -4.55 10.60
N PRO A 288 5.49 -5.62 10.02
CA PRO A 288 4.54 -5.49 8.94
C PRO A 288 3.34 -4.66 9.35
N GLU A 289 2.97 -3.70 8.51
CA GLU A 289 1.82 -2.82 8.72
C GLU A 289 0.65 -3.22 7.82
N ALA A 290 -0.50 -2.57 8.04
CA ALA A 290 -1.74 -2.81 7.31
C ALA A 290 -1.58 -2.87 5.78
N GLY A 291 -0.82 -1.94 5.20
CA GLY A 291 -0.58 -1.86 3.76
C GLY A 291 0.42 -2.89 3.22
N GLN A 292 1.19 -3.56 4.08
CA GLN A 292 2.28 -4.46 3.70
C GLN A 292 1.94 -5.93 3.87
N ILE A 293 1.09 -6.28 4.86
CA ILE A 293 0.72 -7.65 5.20
C ILE A 293 0.26 -8.47 3.98
N CYS A 294 -0.50 -7.85 3.09
CA CYS A 294 -1.08 -8.54 1.95
C CYS A 294 -0.12 -8.73 0.78
N GLY A 295 1.09 -8.19 0.88
CA GLY A 295 2.08 -8.21 -0.18
C GLY A 295 1.50 -7.66 -1.48
N ALA A 296 1.87 -8.28 -2.60
CA ALA A 296 1.45 -7.86 -3.92
C ALA A 296 0.18 -8.59 -4.42
N LYS A 297 -0.82 -8.75 -3.56
CA LYS A 297 -2.14 -9.29 -3.95
C LYS A 297 -2.98 -8.18 -4.59
N PHE A 298 -3.42 -8.38 -5.82
CA PHE A 298 -4.22 -7.38 -6.55
C PHE A 298 -5.63 -7.88 -6.90
N GLY A 299 -5.82 -9.20 -6.98
CA GLY A 299 -7.10 -9.82 -7.31
C GLY A 299 -7.29 -11.21 -6.68
N ALA A 300 -8.48 -11.77 -6.86
CA ALA A 300 -8.82 -13.08 -6.31
C ALA A 300 -7.89 -14.18 -6.87
N GLY A 301 -7.48 -15.11 -6.01
CA GLY A 301 -6.58 -16.20 -6.37
C GLY A 301 -5.11 -15.79 -6.55
N ALA A 302 -4.72 -14.58 -6.13
CA ALA A 302 -3.32 -14.14 -6.15
C ALA A 302 -2.42 -15.04 -5.28
N TYR A 303 -1.20 -15.28 -5.77
CA TYR A 303 -0.14 -16.03 -5.10
C TYR A 303 1.23 -15.46 -5.55
N PRO A 304 2.36 -15.77 -4.90
CA PRO A 304 3.66 -15.24 -5.30
C PRO A 304 3.94 -15.44 -6.80
N GLY A 305 4.11 -14.34 -7.53
CA GLY A 305 4.32 -14.33 -8.99
C GLY A 305 3.06 -14.20 -9.84
N TYR A 306 1.85 -14.35 -9.29
CA TYR A 306 0.58 -14.13 -9.99
C TYR A 306 -0.27 -13.05 -9.29
N PRO A 307 -0.59 -11.93 -9.95
CA PRO A 307 -1.28 -10.80 -9.31
C PRO A 307 -2.74 -11.11 -8.91
N GLY A 308 -3.29 -12.24 -9.38
CA GLY A 308 -4.69 -12.61 -9.23
C GLY A 308 -5.50 -12.35 -10.48
N LYS A 309 -6.82 -12.54 -10.39
CA LYS A 309 -7.75 -12.17 -11.46
C LYS A 309 -7.92 -10.65 -11.49
N ILE A 310 -7.47 -10.02 -12.58
CA ILE A 310 -7.47 -8.56 -12.78
C ILE A 310 -8.41 -8.21 -13.94
N LEU A 311 -9.02 -7.02 -13.87
CA LEU A 311 -9.86 -6.53 -14.97
C LEU A 311 -8.97 -6.07 -16.12
N GLN A 312 -9.50 -6.20 -17.34
CA GLN A 312 -8.86 -5.67 -18.52
C GLN A 312 -9.84 -4.72 -19.22
N ASP A 313 -9.34 -3.56 -19.62
CA ASP A 313 -10.07 -2.67 -20.50
C ASP A 313 -10.19 -3.28 -21.90
N ALA A 314 -11.40 -3.31 -22.45
CA ALA A 314 -11.67 -3.91 -23.74
C ALA A 314 -10.96 -3.17 -24.90
N ASP A 315 -10.87 -1.84 -24.80
CA ASP A 315 -10.36 -1.01 -25.89
C ASP A 315 -8.83 -0.92 -25.88
N SER A 316 -8.26 -0.54 -24.73
CA SER A 316 -6.82 -0.36 -24.59
C SER A 316 -6.09 -1.66 -24.26
N GLY A 317 -6.77 -2.68 -23.73
CA GLY A 317 -6.13 -3.87 -23.16
C GLY A 317 -5.41 -3.62 -21.82
N ALA A 318 -5.53 -2.42 -21.23
CA ALA A 318 -4.91 -2.08 -19.96
C ALA A 318 -5.51 -2.89 -18.81
N SER A 319 -4.66 -3.34 -17.88
CA SER A 319 -5.07 -4.11 -16.71
C SER A 319 -5.22 -3.21 -15.49
N TYR A 320 -6.33 -3.35 -14.76
CA TYR A 320 -6.64 -2.52 -13.60
C TYR A 320 -7.50 -3.28 -12.58
N ASN A 321 -7.55 -2.78 -11.36
CA ASN A 321 -8.38 -3.38 -10.32
C ASN A 321 -9.30 -2.37 -9.62
N MET A 322 -9.09 -1.07 -9.87
CA MET A 322 -9.86 0.05 -9.34
C MET A 322 -10.13 1.14 -10.37
N GLU A 323 -11.27 1.79 -10.20
CA GLU A 323 -11.72 2.97 -10.95
C GLU A 323 -11.62 4.22 -10.08
N GLY A 324 -11.06 5.28 -10.68
CA GLY A 324 -10.98 6.62 -10.11
C GLY A 324 -12.29 7.39 -10.20
N SER A 325 -12.30 8.58 -9.60
CA SER A 325 -13.50 9.43 -9.53
C SER A 325 -14.03 9.90 -10.89
N ASN A 326 -13.19 9.97 -11.93
CA ASN A 326 -13.56 10.40 -13.28
C ASN A 326 -13.32 9.30 -14.34
N GLY A 327 -13.36 8.04 -13.94
CA GLY A 327 -13.17 6.90 -14.85
C GLY A 327 -11.71 6.59 -15.15
N GLU A 328 -10.76 7.20 -14.43
CA GLU A 328 -9.36 6.78 -14.45
C GLU A 328 -9.23 5.33 -13.96
N ARG A 329 -8.19 4.63 -14.38
CA ARG A 329 -7.95 3.24 -14.01
C ARG A 329 -6.66 3.11 -13.23
N PHE A 330 -6.73 2.37 -12.14
CA PHE A 330 -5.61 2.20 -11.22
C PHE A 330 -5.45 0.74 -10.80
N MET A 331 -4.24 0.42 -10.37
CA MET A 331 -3.90 -0.82 -9.70
C MET A 331 -3.47 -0.52 -8.28
N VAL A 332 -4.17 -1.07 -7.29
CA VAL A 332 -3.84 -0.93 -5.87
C VAL A 332 -3.76 -2.29 -5.19
N PRO A 333 -2.81 -2.52 -4.27
CA PRO A 333 -2.73 -3.78 -3.55
C PRO A 333 -3.94 -3.94 -2.61
N TRP A 334 -4.25 -5.20 -2.30
CA TRP A 334 -5.18 -5.53 -1.23
C TRP A 334 -4.60 -5.07 0.12
N ILE A 335 -5.48 -4.71 1.04
CA ILE A 335 -5.14 -4.25 2.39
C ILE A 335 -5.62 -5.30 3.39
N TRP A 336 -4.91 -5.43 4.52
CA TRP A 336 -5.38 -6.27 5.61
C TRP A 336 -6.65 -5.65 6.23
N ASP A 337 -7.73 -6.41 6.38
CA ASP A 337 -8.89 -5.98 7.16
C ASP A 337 -8.86 -6.68 8.53
N PRO A 338 -8.68 -5.92 9.63
CA PRO A 338 -8.58 -6.50 10.97
C PRO A 338 -9.92 -7.11 11.44
N THR A 339 -11.05 -6.73 10.85
CA THR A 339 -12.38 -7.26 11.22
C THR A 339 -12.60 -8.63 10.61
N SER A 340 -12.40 -8.78 9.29
CA SER A 340 -12.51 -10.08 8.62
C SER A 340 -11.28 -10.97 8.79
N LYS A 341 -10.17 -10.43 9.33
CA LYS A 341 -8.87 -11.11 9.45
C LYS A 341 -8.39 -11.68 8.12
N SER A 342 -8.54 -10.90 7.06
CA SER A 342 -8.23 -11.31 5.71
C SER A 342 -7.74 -10.14 4.87
N CYS A 343 -7.01 -10.46 3.79
CA CYS A 343 -6.69 -9.47 2.77
C CYS A 343 -7.92 -9.19 1.92
N VAL A 344 -8.27 -7.92 1.77
CA VAL A 344 -9.41 -7.46 0.99
C VAL A 344 -8.97 -6.32 0.07
N GLY A 345 -9.62 -6.21 -1.08
CA GLY A 345 -9.30 -5.15 -2.02
C GLY A 345 -10.31 -5.06 -3.14
N GLN A 346 -10.84 -6.18 -3.64
CA GLN A 346 -11.93 -6.21 -4.60
C GLN A 346 -13.11 -7.05 -4.09
N PRO A 347 -14.33 -6.90 -4.64
CA PRO A 347 -15.39 -7.87 -4.40
C PRO A 347 -14.91 -9.26 -4.82
N SER A 348 -15.14 -10.26 -3.97
CA SER A 348 -14.79 -11.67 -4.23
C SER A 348 -15.50 -12.26 -5.47
N THR A 349 -16.58 -11.63 -5.92
CA THR A 349 -17.34 -12.01 -7.12
C THR A 349 -16.88 -11.21 -8.34
N ALA A 350 -15.72 -11.57 -8.90
CA ALA A 350 -15.40 -11.21 -10.28
C ALA A 350 -16.25 -12.08 -11.22
N VAL A 351 -17.48 -11.65 -11.52
CA VAL A 351 -18.20 -12.16 -12.68
C VAL A 351 -17.48 -11.59 -13.90
N GLN A 352 -16.85 -12.49 -14.67
CA GLN A 352 -16.48 -12.20 -16.06
C GLN A 352 -17.78 -11.86 -16.78
N ILE A 353 -17.90 -10.64 -17.29
CA ILE A 353 -18.91 -10.30 -18.29
C ILE A 353 -18.23 -10.46 -19.65
#